data_AF-A0A6H9HH37-F1
#
_entry.id   AF-A0A6H9HH37-F1
#
_cell.length_a   1.000
_cell.length_b   1.000
_cell.length_c   1.000
_cell.angle_alpha   90.00
_cell.angle_beta   90.00
_cell.angle_gamma   90.00
#
_symmetry.space_group_name_H-M   'P 1'
#
loop_
_entity.id
_entity.type
_entity.pdbx_description
1 polymer ?
#
loop_
_entity_poly.entity_id
_entity_poly.type
_entity_poly.pdbx_seq_one_letter_code
_entity_poly.pdbx_strand_id
1 'polypeptide(L)'
;MNTTTATAVIPFSGTYDLNDVQILLKPSRILVTPVAEKERLIQSGAAHYSEMLSSEAVPDKRYMRLYRVALTRNASRLKMDIHHLARRIGNRPETGNECVVISLARAGTPIGVLLKRELERTGVTAHHYSVSIIRGRGIDENALRYIKERHGTDTAVFVDGWTGKGAITKQLVESLEASDLGFKPFLAVVADPAGCAHLAATTEDYVIPSGLLNGIVSGLISRSVLNDTVVGESDFHACRFMSEHADHDISTEFIECVEAAPFDPSRHADWNHSRAKVAKERCEQLLTDLMSEAGIDDVNRIKPGIAEATRAILRRVPDRLYVSDLNDPEIQHLVHLAVQSDVPIEERDLSTYRAVTIIKKVGGDQE
;
A
#
# COMPACT_ATOMS: atom_id res chain seq x y z
N MET A 1 5.75 43.64 9.01
CA MET A 1 5.09 42.32 9.09
C MET A 1 5.15 41.73 7.69
N ASN A 2 6.18 40.93 7.41
CA ASN A 2 6.27 40.20 6.15
C ASN A 2 5.34 38.99 6.27
N THR A 3 4.16 39.10 5.69
CA THR A 3 3.31 37.96 5.37
C THR A 3 4.03 37.14 4.31
N THR A 4 4.81 36.15 4.78
CA THR A 4 5.30 35.06 3.93
C THR A 4 4.07 34.38 3.37
N THR A 5 3.75 34.69 2.12
CA THR A 5 2.72 33.99 1.36
C THR A 5 3.23 32.56 1.20
N ALA A 6 2.65 31.64 1.99
CA ALA A 6 2.89 30.22 1.81
C ALA A 6 2.60 29.89 0.35
N THR A 7 3.63 29.52 -0.42
CA THR A 7 3.45 29.02 -1.78
C THR A 7 2.59 27.78 -1.68
N ALA A 8 1.32 27.90 -2.06
CA ALA A 8 0.38 26.79 -2.06
C ALA A 8 0.99 25.65 -2.91
N VAL A 9 1.24 24.50 -2.29
CA VAL A 9 1.74 23.32 -3.00
C VAL A 9 0.68 22.92 -4.02
N ILE A 10 1.04 22.99 -5.30
CA ILE A 10 0.15 22.63 -6.40
C ILE A 10 0.09 21.10 -6.47
N PRO A 11 -1.10 20.47 -6.37
CA PRO A 11 -1.24 19.04 -6.60
C PRO A 11 -0.73 18.64 -7.99
N PHE A 12 -0.18 17.43 -8.11
CA PHE A 12 0.31 16.88 -9.37
C PHE A 12 -0.22 15.45 -9.56
N SER A 13 -0.12 14.84 -10.74
CA SER A 13 -0.62 13.47 -10.99
C SER A 13 0.49 12.42 -11.06
N GLY A 14 1.74 12.78 -10.77
CA GLY A 14 2.89 11.92 -11.07
C GLY A 14 3.01 11.74 -12.57
N THR A 15 2.81 10.51 -13.05
CA THR A 15 2.75 10.18 -14.48
C THR A 15 1.37 9.68 -14.93
N TYR A 16 0.37 9.74 -14.05
CA TYR A 16 -1.03 9.49 -14.40
C TYR A 16 -1.67 10.71 -15.08
N ASP A 17 -2.86 10.51 -15.67
CA ASP A 17 -3.69 11.62 -16.14
C ASP A 17 -4.13 12.52 -14.97
N LEU A 18 -4.19 13.83 -15.21
CA LEU A 18 -4.63 14.80 -14.19
C LEU A 18 -6.09 14.58 -13.77
N ASN A 19 -6.91 14.00 -14.63
CA ASN A 19 -8.28 13.61 -14.30
C ASN A 19 -8.35 12.32 -13.50
N ASP A 20 -7.29 11.50 -13.46
CA ASP A 20 -7.30 10.25 -12.71
C ASP A 20 -6.95 10.44 -11.23
N VAL A 21 -6.05 11.37 -10.91
CA VAL A 21 -5.57 11.58 -9.54
C VAL A 21 -4.94 12.95 -9.31
N GLN A 22 -5.24 13.55 -8.17
CA GLN A 22 -4.46 14.65 -7.58
C GLN A 22 -3.63 14.11 -6.40
N ILE A 23 -2.32 14.04 -6.56
CA ILE A 23 -1.38 13.62 -5.52
C ILE A 23 -1.10 14.84 -4.62
N LEU A 24 -1.49 14.72 -3.36
CA LEU A 24 -1.28 15.72 -2.31
C LEU A 24 -0.02 15.36 -1.52
N LEU A 25 1.11 15.43 -2.22
CA LEU A 25 2.46 15.31 -1.68
C LEU A 25 3.28 16.47 -2.21
N LYS A 26 4.36 16.83 -1.50
CA LYS A 26 5.31 17.86 -1.93
C LYS A 26 6.55 17.23 -2.59
N PRO A 27 6.70 17.26 -3.92
CA PRO A 27 7.95 16.86 -4.57
C PRO A 27 9.12 17.68 -4.02
N SER A 28 10.12 17.00 -3.49
CA SER A 28 11.27 17.62 -2.83
C SER A 28 12.56 16.93 -3.24
N ARG A 29 13.67 17.67 -3.19
CA ARG A 29 15.00 17.09 -3.34
C ARG A 29 15.39 16.41 -2.03
N ILE A 30 15.36 15.08 -2.01
CA ILE A 30 15.61 14.26 -0.83
C ILE A 30 16.84 13.39 -1.10
N LEU A 31 17.84 13.47 -0.21
CA LEU A 31 19.03 12.62 -0.29
C LEU A 31 18.69 11.18 0.10
N VAL A 32 19.38 10.22 -0.52
CA VAL A 32 19.19 8.80 -0.23
C VAL A 32 20.20 8.32 0.82
N THR A 33 19.70 7.54 1.78
CA THR A 33 20.45 6.85 2.83
C THR A 33 20.61 5.37 2.48
N PRO A 34 21.82 4.79 2.57
CA PRO A 34 22.05 3.36 2.38
C PRO A 34 21.13 2.50 3.24
N VAL A 35 20.72 1.33 2.73
CA VAL A 35 19.75 0.45 3.41
C VAL A 35 20.23 0.02 4.79
N ALA A 36 21.49 -0.43 4.90
CA ALA A 36 22.06 -0.88 6.18
C ALA A 36 22.09 0.23 7.23
N GLU A 37 22.49 1.44 6.85
CA GLU A 37 22.53 2.59 7.77
C GLU A 37 21.13 3.02 8.19
N LYS A 38 20.19 3.07 7.23
CA LYS A 38 18.78 3.35 7.53
C LYS A 38 18.22 2.32 8.51
N GLU A 39 18.52 1.03 8.32
CA GLU A 39 18.07 -0.02 9.22
C GLU A 39 18.67 0.15 10.62
N ARG A 40 19.97 0.46 10.74
CA ARG A 40 20.65 0.74 12.01
C ARG A 40 20.00 1.90 12.77
N LEU A 41 19.69 3.00 12.08
CA LEU A 41 19.05 4.18 12.68
C LEU A 41 17.61 3.89 13.13
N ILE A 42 16.85 3.12 12.34
CA ILE A 42 15.49 2.71 12.70
C ILE A 42 15.51 1.78 13.91
N GLN A 43 16.39 0.77 13.93
CA GLN A 43 16.44 -0.22 15.01
C GLN A 43 16.99 0.36 16.32
N SER A 44 17.87 1.36 16.26
CA SER A 44 18.35 2.09 17.45
C SER A 44 17.35 3.14 17.98
N GLY A 45 16.27 3.42 17.24
CA GLY A 45 15.32 4.48 17.58
C GLY A 45 15.83 5.90 17.31
N ALA A 46 17.03 6.04 16.74
CA ALA A 46 17.65 7.34 16.45
C ALA A 46 16.92 8.13 15.34
N ALA A 47 16.18 7.45 14.47
CA ALA A 47 15.37 8.09 13.43
C ALA A 47 14.13 7.26 13.09
N HIS A 48 13.07 7.94 12.65
CA HIS A 48 11.89 7.27 12.13
C HIS A 48 12.09 6.86 10.66
N TYR A 49 11.50 5.74 10.24
CA TYR A 49 11.69 5.24 8.87
C TYR A 49 11.21 6.24 7.78
N SER A 50 10.27 7.13 8.11
CA SER A 50 9.77 8.19 7.22
C SER A 50 10.72 9.36 7.03
N GLU A 51 11.75 9.51 7.85
CA GLU A 51 12.63 10.66 7.76
C GLU A 51 13.66 10.52 6.64
N MET A 52 13.82 9.30 6.09
CA MET A 52 14.83 8.95 5.09
C MET A 52 14.26 8.13 3.94
N LEU A 53 14.92 8.23 2.78
CA LEU A 53 14.71 7.35 1.62
C LEU A 53 15.95 6.51 1.38
N SER A 54 15.78 5.29 0.90
CA SER A 54 16.87 4.56 0.24
C SER A 54 16.65 4.62 -1.26
N SER A 55 17.72 4.48 -2.05
CA SER A 55 17.58 4.38 -3.50
C SER A 55 16.65 3.23 -3.85
N GLU A 56 15.63 3.49 -4.67
CA GLU A 56 14.85 2.45 -5.30
C GLU A 56 15.64 2.01 -6.55
N ALA A 57 15.97 0.73 -6.66
CA ALA A 57 16.61 0.18 -7.85
C ALA A 57 15.55 -0.30 -8.83
N VAL A 58 15.82 -0.12 -10.13
CA VAL A 58 15.00 -0.72 -11.19
C VAL A 58 15.15 -2.25 -11.08
N PRO A 59 14.06 -3.02 -11.03
CA PRO A 59 14.15 -4.46 -10.90
C PRO A 59 14.84 -5.12 -12.09
N ASP A 60 15.50 -6.26 -11.84
CA ASP A 60 16.18 -6.99 -12.90
C ASP A 60 15.22 -7.60 -13.94
N LYS A 61 15.77 -8.07 -15.06
CA LYS A 61 15.00 -8.66 -16.17
C LYS A 61 14.17 -9.88 -15.75
N ARG A 62 14.62 -10.66 -14.77
CA ARG A 62 13.90 -11.84 -14.28
C ARG A 62 12.73 -11.42 -13.40
N TYR A 63 12.92 -10.46 -12.51
CA TYR A 63 11.85 -9.88 -11.70
C TYR A 63 10.78 -9.21 -12.57
N MET A 64 11.18 -8.44 -13.59
CA MET A 64 10.25 -7.85 -14.55
C MET A 64 9.44 -8.90 -15.33
N ARG A 65 10.03 -10.06 -15.64
CA ARG A 65 9.31 -11.18 -16.25
C ARG A 65 8.27 -11.77 -15.29
N LEU A 66 8.64 -11.97 -14.02
CA LEU A 66 7.73 -12.47 -12.99
C LEU A 66 6.57 -11.50 -12.75
N TYR A 67 6.84 -10.19 -12.75
CA TYR A 67 5.80 -9.17 -12.74
C TYR A 67 4.83 -9.31 -13.93
N ARG A 68 5.33 -9.43 -15.17
CA ARG A 68 4.46 -9.56 -16.35
C ARG A 68 3.60 -10.82 -16.32
N VAL A 69 4.17 -11.93 -15.82
CA VAL A 69 3.44 -13.19 -15.60
C VAL A 69 2.33 -12.99 -14.56
N ALA A 70 2.64 -12.36 -13.43
CA ALA A 70 1.66 -12.07 -12.38
C ALA A 70 0.56 -11.12 -12.88
N LEU A 71 0.93 -10.07 -13.64
CA LEU A 71 -0.03 -9.15 -14.26
C LEU A 71 -0.98 -9.89 -15.20
N THR A 72 -0.46 -10.69 -16.13
CA THR A 72 -1.28 -11.46 -17.07
C THR A 72 -2.25 -12.39 -16.35
N ARG A 73 -1.81 -13.05 -15.27
CA ARG A 73 -2.63 -13.97 -14.49
C ARG A 73 -3.72 -13.24 -13.70
N ASN A 74 -3.38 -12.10 -13.09
CA ASN A 74 -4.24 -11.44 -12.10
C ASN A 74 -4.98 -10.21 -12.63
N ALA A 75 -4.79 -9.79 -13.88
CA ALA A 75 -5.46 -8.61 -14.44
C ALA A 75 -7.00 -8.75 -14.43
N SER A 76 -7.55 -9.86 -14.94
CA SER A 76 -9.01 -10.11 -14.89
C SER A 76 -9.53 -10.21 -13.46
N ARG A 77 -8.75 -10.84 -12.57
CA ARG A 77 -9.04 -10.93 -11.14
C ARG A 77 -9.18 -9.53 -10.52
N LEU A 78 -8.16 -8.70 -10.69
CA LEU A 78 -8.13 -7.35 -10.15
C LEU A 78 -9.24 -6.49 -10.74
N LYS A 79 -9.50 -6.58 -12.04
CA LYS A 79 -10.63 -5.89 -12.69
C LYS A 79 -11.96 -6.23 -12.02
N MET A 80 -12.23 -7.51 -11.77
CA MET A 80 -13.45 -7.94 -11.07
C MET A 80 -13.49 -7.46 -9.63
N ASP A 81 -12.38 -7.51 -8.91
CA ASP A 81 -12.31 -7.04 -7.53
C ASP A 81 -12.57 -5.52 -7.43
N ILE A 82 -12.02 -4.72 -8.35
CA ILE A 82 -12.31 -3.29 -8.48
C ILE A 82 -13.79 -3.05 -8.81
N HIS A 83 -14.35 -3.82 -9.75
CA HIS A 83 -15.77 -3.73 -10.08
C HIS A 83 -16.67 -3.98 -8.85
N HIS A 84 -16.36 -5.01 -8.06
CA HIS A 84 -17.10 -5.30 -6.84
C HIS A 84 -16.96 -4.21 -5.77
N LEU A 85 -15.76 -3.65 -5.60
CA LEU A 85 -15.55 -2.51 -4.70
C LEU A 85 -16.34 -1.28 -5.16
N ALA A 86 -16.24 -0.91 -6.44
CA ALA A 86 -16.95 0.23 -7.00
C ALA A 86 -18.47 0.10 -6.78
N ARG A 87 -19.05 -1.08 -7.06
CA ARG A 87 -20.48 -1.32 -6.80
C ARG A 87 -20.85 -1.21 -5.33
N ARG A 88 -20.03 -1.77 -4.42
CA ARG A 88 -20.31 -1.69 -2.99
C ARG A 88 -20.18 -0.28 -2.45
N ILE A 89 -19.22 0.49 -2.95
CA ILE A 89 -19.03 1.90 -2.60
C ILE A 89 -20.18 2.74 -3.17
N GLY A 90 -20.46 2.65 -4.47
CA GLY A 90 -21.54 3.39 -5.13
C GLY A 90 -22.95 3.04 -4.65
N ASN A 91 -23.16 1.89 -4.01
CA ASN A 91 -24.47 1.55 -3.41
C ASN A 91 -24.65 2.05 -1.98
N ARG A 92 -23.63 2.67 -1.37
CA ARG A 92 -23.77 3.25 -0.02
C ARG A 92 -24.59 4.55 -0.11
N PRO A 93 -25.44 4.85 0.90
CA PRO A 93 -26.23 6.08 0.92
C PRO A 93 -25.37 7.36 0.79
N GLU A 94 -24.18 7.35 1.39
CA GLU A 94 -23.30 8.52 1.41
C GLU A 94 -22.58 8.74 0.07
N THR A 95 -22.31 7.69 -0.71
CA THR A 95 -21.42 7.74 -1.88
C THR A 95 -22.08 7.40 -3.21
N GLY A 96 -23.41 7.34 -3.25
CA GLY A 96 -24.16 6.92 -4.45
C GLY A 96 -24.28 7.97 -5.56
N ASN A 97 -24.11 9.26 -5.24
CA ASN A 97 -24.11 10.34 -6.25
C ASN A 97 -22.68 10.85 -6.50
N GLU A 98 -21.92 11.02 -5.42
CA GLU A 98 -20.57 11.54 -5.43
C GLU A 98 -19.69 10.72 -4.48
N CYS A 99 -18.45 10.45 -4.86
CA CYS A 99 -17.49 9.76 -4.01
C CYS A 99 -16.10 10.40 -4.09
N VAL A 100 -15.54 10.74 -2.93
CA VAL A 100 -14.16 11.22 -2.82
C VAL A 100 -13.26 10.03 -2.45
N VAL A 101 -12.59 9.48 -3.45
CA VAL A 101 -11.61 8.40 -3.29
C VAL A 101 -10.31 9.00 -2.76
N ILE A 102 -9.87 8.54 -1.60
CA ILE A 102 -8.61 8.97 -0.96
C ILE A 102 -7.66 7.77 -0.91
N SER A 103 -6.80 7.63 -1.91
CA SER A 103 -5.82 6.55 -1.93
C SER A 103 -4.65 6.79 -0.98
N LEU A 104 -4.23 5.74 -0.29
CA LEU A 104 -3.08 5.77 0.60
C LEU A 104 -1.80 5.62 -0.22
N ALA A 105 -1.01 6.70 -0.27
CA ALA A 105 0.19 6.73 -1.05
C ALA A 105 1.20 5.71 -0.49
N ARG A 106 1.79 4.86 -1.32
CA ARG A 106 1.82 4.92 -2.78
C ARG A 106 1.16 3.74 -3.48
N ALA A 107 1.10 2.59 -2.81
CA ALA A 107 0.55 1.37 -3.39
C ALA A 107 -0.97 1.50 -3.68
N GLY A 108 -1.66 2.35 -2.93
CA GLY A 108 -3.07 2.65 -3.14
C GLY A 108 -3.35 3.52 -4.36
N THR A 109 -2.39 4.33 -4.84
CA THR A 109 -2.59 5.26 -5.96
C THR A 109 -3.13 4.58 -7.23
N PRO A 110 -2.49 3.52 -7.78
CA PRO A 110 -3.04 2.83 -8.96
C PRO A 110 -4.42 2.20 -8.71
N ILE A 111 -4.71 1.79 -7.47
CA ILE A 111 -6.01 1.21 -7.10
C ILE A 111 -7.08 2.30 -7.07
N GLY A 112 -6.76 3.48 -6.55
CA GLY A 112 -7.65 4.65 -6.60
C GLY A 112 -7.95 5.11 -8.02
N VAL A 113 -6.97 5.04 -8.95
CA VAL A 113 -7.19 5.32 -10.37
C VAL A 113 -8.20 4.34 -10.98
N LEU A 114 -7.98 3.02 -10.82
CA LEU A 114 -8.89 1.99 -11.32
C LEU A 114 -10.29 2.15 -10.72
N LEU A 115 -10.38 2.40 -9.42
CA LEU A 115 -11.65 2.55 -8.71
C LEU A 115 -12.40 3.81 -9.15
N LYS A 116 -11.72 4.95 -9.30
CA LYS A 116 -12.33 6.20 -9.79
C LYS A 116 -13.00 5.97 -11.14
N ARG A 117 -12.24 5.43 -12.10
CA ARG A 117 -12.74 5.17 -13.46
C ARG A 117 -13.93 4.22 -13.44
N GLU A 118 -13.90 3.19 -12.59
CA GLU A 118 -15.01 2.25 -12.46
C GLU A 118 -16.26 2.87 -11.81
N LEU A 119 -16.10 3.71 -10.78
CA LEU A 119 -17.21 4.47 -10.18
C LEU A 119 -17.87 5.38 -11.21
N GLU A 120 -17.08 6.10 -12.02
CA GLU A 120 -17.59 6.97 -13.09
C GLU A 120 -18.37 6.17 -14.14
N ARG A 121 -17.92 4.96 -14.50
CA ARG A 121 -18.68 4.06 -15.40
C ARG A 121 -20.04 3.65 -14.83
N THR A 122 -20.16 3.59 -13.50
CA THR A 122 -21.44 3.30 -12.83
C THR A 122 -22.34 4.52 -12.64
N GLY A 123 -21.89 5.71 -13.05
CA GLY A 123 -22.63 6.96 -12.96
C GLY A 123 -22.38 7.78 -11.68
N VAL A 124 -21.42 7.37 -10.84
CA VAL A 124 -21.01 8.13 -9.64
C VAL A 124 -20.03 9.22 -10.06
N THR A 125 -20.23 10.46 -9.61
CA THR A 125 -19.23 11.53 -9.76
C THR A 125 -18.07 11.24 -8.82
N ALA A 126 -16.89 10.90 -9.34
CA ALA A 126 -15.76 10.51 -8.52
C ALA A 126 -14.62 11.53 -8.56
N HIS A 127 -14.10 11.88 -7.38
CA HIS A 127 -12.87 12.66 -7.21
C HIS A 127 -11.80 11.76 -6.60
N HIS A 128 -10.54 11.87 -7.02
CA HIS A 128 -9.48 11.04 -6.47
C HIS A 128 -8.27 11.87 -6.03
N TYR A 129 -7.91 11.67 -4.76
CA TYR A 129 -6.72 12.22 -4.15
C TYR A 129 -5.81 11.10 -3.66
N SER A 130 -4.50 11.28 -3.80
CA SER A 130 -3.52 10.39 -3.17
C SER A 130 -2.79 11.11 -2.05
N VAL A 131 -2.86 10.56 -0.84
CA VAL A 131 -2.39 11.22 0.39
C VAL A 131 -1.38 10.37 1.14
N SER A 132 -0.49 11.01 1.89
CA SER A 132 0.46 10.30 2.74
C SER A 132 -0.21 9.73 3.98
N ILE A 133 0.16 8.50 4.32
CA ILE A 133 -0.04 7.93 5.67
C ILE A 133 1.24 7.25 6.12
N ILE A 134 1.66 7.52 7.36
CA ILE A 134 2.91 7.02 7.93
C ILE A 134 2.61 6.38 9.29
N ARG A 135 2.94 5.10 9.44
CA ARG A 135 2.81 4.38 10.70
C ARG A 135 3.65 5.07 11.78
N GLY A 136 3.07 5.35 12.94
CA GLY A 136 3.70 6.07 14.04
C GLY A 136 3.76 7.59 13.86
N ARG A 137 3.26 8.15 12.75
CA ARG A 137 3.26 9.60 12.47
C ARG A 137 1.92 10.16 12.02
N GLY A 138 1.01 9.33 11.52
CA GLY A 138 -0.32 9.76 11.12
C GLY A 138 -0.54 9.88 9.62
N ILE A 139 -1.78 10.22 9.27
CA ILE A 139 -2.16 10.68 7.94
C ILE A 139 -1.86 12.18 7.79
N ASP A 140 -1.56 12.63 6.58
CA ASP A 140 -1.30 14.05 6.30
C ASP A 140 -2.56 14.90 6.49
N GLU A 141 -2.65 15.63 7.60
CA GLU A 141 -3.79 16.48 7.92
C GLU A 141 -3.92 17.70 7.01
N ASN A 142 -2.81 18.20 6.46
CA ASN A 142 -2.86 19.31 5.50
C ASN A 142 -3.53 18.85 4.20
N ALA A 143 -3.22 17.63 3.75
CA ALA A 143 -3.90 17.01 2.61
C ALA A 143 -5.39 16.77 2.89
N LEU A 144 -5.74 16.28 4.09
CA LEU A 144 -7.16 16.10 4.45
C LEU A 144 -7.92 17.42 4.55
N ARG A 145 -7.31 18.49 5.08
CA ARG A 145 -7.91 19.83 5.10
C ARG A 145 -8.17 20.34 3.70
N TYR A 146 -7.20 20.17 2.78
CA TYR A 146 -7.35 20.51 1.37
C TYR A 146 -8.55 19.79 0.73
N ILE A 147 -8.77 18.51 1.02
CA ILE A 147 -9.89 17.74 0.51
C ILE A 147 -11.21 18.23 1.12
N LYS A 148 -11.25 18.40 2.45
CA LYS A 148 -12.44 18.85 3.20
C LYS A 148 -12.97 20.18 2.70
N GLU A 149 -12.09 21.15 2.43
CA GLU A 149 -12.46 22.48 1.91
C GLU A 149 -13.16 22.42 0.55
N ARG A 150 -12.96 21.35 -0.23
CA ARG A 150 -13.50 21.20 -1.59
C ARG A 150 -14.75 20.33 -1.64
N HIS A 151 -14.76 19.25 -0.87
CA HIS A 151 -15.76 18.18 -1.01
C HIS A 151 -16.48 17.84 0.29
N GLY A 152 -16.08 18.43 1.42
CA GLY A 152 -16.50 17.96 2.74
C GLY A 152 -15.87 16.60 3.09
N THR A 153 -16.49 15.87 4.02
CA THR A 153 -15.96 14.60 4.54
C THR A 153 -16.91 13.40 4.40
N ASP A 154 -18.20 13.65 4.16
CA ASP A 154 -19.24 12.61 4.23
C ASP A 154 -19.14 11.56 3.13
N THR A 155 -18.65 11.95 1.95
CA THR A 155 -18.53 11.11 0.76
C THR A 155 -17.14 10.48 0.60
N ALA A 156 -16.27 10.63 1.60
CA ALA A 156 -14.89 10.19 1.53
C ALA A 156 -14.71 8.70 1.83
N VAL A 157 -13.92 8.02 0.99
CA VAL A 157 -13.54 6.61 1.15
C VAL A 157 -12.04 6.48 0.99
N PHE A 158 -11.38 5.91 2.01
CA PHE A 158 -9.95 5.63 1.94
C PHE A 158 -9.70 4.32 1.19
N VAL A 159 -8.65 4.26 0.37
CA VAL A 159 -8.39 3.12 -0.51
C VAL A 159 -6.94 2.69 -0.51
N ASP A 160 -6.72 1.37 -0.49
CA ASP A 160 -5.42 0.76 -0.75
C ASP A 160 -5.60 -0.57 -1.52
N GLY A 161 -4.52 -1.14 -2.05
CA GLY A 161 -4.58 -2.46 -2.68
C GLY A 161 -4.75 -3.58 -1.67
N TRP A 162 -4.02 -3.53 -0.56
CA TRP A 162 -3.90 -4.68 0.32
C TRP A 162 -3.66 -4.24 1.76
N THR A 163 -4.30 -4.92 2.71
CA THR A 163 -3.98 -4.80 4.13
C THR A 163 -3.55 -6.15 4.69
N GLY A 164 -2.44 -6.15 5.41
CA GLY A 164 -1.91 -7.35 6.06
C GLY A 164 -2.56 -7.50 7.39
N LYS A 165 -1.75 -7.58 8.44
CA LYS A 165 -2.21 -7.58 9.84
C LYS A 165 -2.80 -6.24 10.34
N GLY A 166 -3.32 -5.39 9.45
CA GLY A 166 -4.05 -4.18 9.81
C GLY A 166 -3.24 -2.99 10.32
N ALA A 167 -1.90 -2.97 10.16
CA ALA A 167 -1.07 -1.88 10.68
C ALA A 167 -1.45 -0.48 10.14
N ILE A 168 -1.78 -0.40 8.84
CA ILE A 168 -2.21 0.86 8.22
C ILE A 168 -3.68 1.16 8.55
N THR A 169 -4.55 0.15 8.63
CA THR A 169 -5.93 0.36 9.10
C THR A 169 -5.94 0.97 10.49
N LYS A 170 -5.15 0.42 11.43
CA LYS A 170 -5.01 0.94 12.79
C LYS A 170 -4.50 2.38 12.79
N GLN A 171 -3.44 2.67 12.02
CA GLN A 171 -2.92 4.03 11.90
C GLN A 171 -3.99 5.01 11.38
N LEU A 172 -4.77 4.60 10.38
CA LEU A 172 -5.82 5.45 9.80
C LEU A 172 -6.89 5.77 10.85
N VAL A 173 -7.39 4.76 11.55
CA VAL A 173 -8.37 4.92 12.64
C VAL A 173 -7.83 5.87 13.70
N GLU A 174 -6.63 5.60 14.23
CA GLU A 174 -6.01 6.43 15.27
C GLU A 174 -5.83 7.89 14.82
N SER A 175 -5.41 8.12 13.57
CA SER A 175 -5.18 9.47 13.06
C SER A 175 -6.49 10.24 12.92
N LEU A 176 -7.55 9.58 12.44
CA LEU A 176 -8.83 10.24 12.19
C LEU A 176 -9.66 10.43 13.46
N GLU A 177 -9.53 9.55 14.44
CA GLU A 177 -10.13 9.74 15.78
C GLU A 177 -9.47 10.88 16.55
N ALA A 178 -8.16 11.09 16.35
CA ALA A 178 -7.42 12.21 16.94
C ALA A 178 -7.66 13.55 16.23
N SER A 179 -8.13 13.52 14.98
CA SER A 179 -8.31 14.72 14.15
C SER A 179 -9.71 15.33 14.32
N ASP A 180 -9.79 16.66 14.32
CA ASP A 180 -11.06 17.41 14.36
C ASP A 180 -11.68 17.63 12.97
N LEU A 181 -11.03 17.10 11.91
CA LEU A 181 -11.46 17.31 10.54
C LEU A 181 -12.80 16.61 10.22
N GLY A 182 -13.18 15.57 10.95
CA GLY A 182 -14.48 14.90 10.81
C GLY A 182 -14.55 13.86 9.67
N PHE A 183 -13.41 13.35 9.21
CA PHE A 183 -13.37 12.19 8.31
C PHE A 183 -13.65 10.90 9.06
N LYS A 184 -14.48 10.03 8.48
CA LYS A 184 -14.72 8.68 9.00
C LYS A 184 -13.62 7.74 8.51
N PRO A 185 -13.10 6.81 9.33
CA PRO A 185 -11.99 5.92 8.95
C PRO A 185 -12.40 4.76 8.03
N PHE A 186 -13.22 5.02 7.00
CA PHE A 186 -13.72 3.97 6.11
C PHE A 186 -12.67 3.56 5.07
N LEU A 187 -11.89 2.52 5.40
CA LEU A 187 -10.89 1.92 4.51
C LEU A 187 -11.49 0.77 3.68
N ALA A 188 -11.45 0.93 2.36
CA ALA A 188 -11.74 -0.11 1.38
C ALA A 188 -10.44 -0.63 0.73
N VAL A 189 -10.26 -1.94 0.67
CA VAL A 189 -9.07 -2.54 0.03
C VAL A 189 -9.44 -3.62 -0.99
N VAL A 190 -8.56 -3.92 -1.94
CA VAL A 190 -8.79 -5.05 -2.85
C VAL A 190 -8.72 -6.37 -2.08
N ALA A 191 -7.64 -6.61 -1.35
CA ALA A 191 -7.44 -7.84 -0.58
C ALA A 191 -7.19 -7.58 0.92
N ASP A 192 -7.91 -8.30 1.76
CA ASP A 192 -7.84 -8.22 3.23
C ASP A 192 -7.73 -9.61 3.89
N PRO A 193 -6.56 -10.28 3.76
CA PRO A 193 -6.33 -11.59 4.38
C PRO A 193 -6.37 -11.62 5.91
N ALA A 194 -6.44 -10.45 6.58
CA ALA A 194 -6.56 -10.36 8.03
C ALA A 194 -7.92 -9.84 8.52
N GLY A 195 -8.88 -9.57 7.65
CA GLY A 195 -10.19 -9.05 8.04
C GLY A 195 -10.15 -7.74 8.82
N CYS A 196 -9.18 -6.87 8.49
CA CYS A 196 -8.93 -5.61 9.20
C CYS A 196 -9.54 -4.39 8.51
N ALA A 197 -9.98 -4.47 7.24
CA ALA A 197 -10.58 -3.36 6.52
C ALA A 197 -12.08 -3.21 6.80
N HIS A 198 -12.63 -2.02 6.53
CA HIS A 198 -14.07 -1.79 6.64
C HIS A 198 -14.83 -2.42 5.47
N LEU A 199 -14.15 -2.53 4.32
CA LEU A 199 -14.64 -3.17 3.11
C LEU A 199 -13.46 -3.80 2.36
N ALA A 200 -13.64 -5.00 1.81
CA ALA A 200 -12.74 -5.52 0.80
C ALA A 200 -13.47 -6.27 -0.32
N ALA A 201 -12.76 -6.54 -1.42
CA ALA A 201 -13.25 -7.42 -2.48
C ALA A 201 -13.08 -8.90 -2.12
N THR A 202 -11.98 -9.23 -1.44
CA THR A 202 -11.63 -10.60 -1.07
C THR A 202 -10.86 -10.69 0.26
N THR A 203 -10.96 -11.83 0.96
CA THR A 203 -10.05 -12.22 2.05
C THR A 203 -8.89 -13.12 1.59
N GLU A 204 -8.76 -13.39 0.29
CA GLU A 204 -7.65 -14.18 -0.23
C GLU A 204 -6.38 -13.34 -0.36
N ASP A 205 -5.24 -13.91 0.05
CA ASP A 205 -3.92 -13.36 -0.24
C ASP A 205 -3.53 -13.71 -1.69
N TYR A 206 -3.38 -12.71 -2.56
CA TYR A 206 -2.94 -12.89 -3.95
C TYR A 206 -2.07 -11.70 -4.40
N VAL A 207 -1.31 -11.88 -5.47
CA VAL A 207 -0.47 -10.81 -6.03
C VAL A 207 -1.33 -9.75 -6.71
N ILE A 208 -1.39 -8.57 -6.09
CA ILE A 208 -1.78 -7.33 -6.76
C ILE A 208 -0.54 -6.77 -7.46
N PRO A 209 -0.45 -6.79 -8.80
CA PRO A 209 0.83 -6.56 -9.51
C PRO A 209 1.45 -5.18 -9.27
N SER A 210 0.64 -4.14 -9.05
CA SER A 210 1.13 -2.80 -8.70
C SER A 210 1.92 -2.76 -7.39
N GLY A 211 1.73 -3.75 -6.50
CA GLY A 211 2.49 -3.87 -5.26
C GLY A 211 3.93 -4.36 -5.44
N LEU A 212 4.33 -4.82 -6.63
CA LEU A 212 5.64 -5.45 -6.85
C LEU A 212 6.75 -4.48 -7.24
N LEU A 213 6.42 -3.40 -7.95
CA LEU A 213 7.44 -2.63 -8.68
C LEU A 213 7.79 -1.27 -8.09
N ASN A 214 7.20 -0.89 -6.96
CA ASN A 214 7.49 0.41 -6.37
C ASN A 214 7.33 1.50 -7.45
N GLY A 215 8.25 2.48 -7.54
CA GLY A 215 7.99 3.80 -8.14
C GLY A 215 7.43 3.75 -9.54
N ILE A 216 7.97 2.82 -10.32
CA ILE A 216 7.74 2.66 -11.75
C ILE A 216 6.36 2.13 -12.12
N VAL A 217 5.53 1.73 -11.15
CA VAL A 217 4.13 1.35 -11.37
C VAL A 217 3.16 2.24 -10.57
N SER A 218 3.67 3.30 -9.94
CA SER A 218 2.85 4.20 -9.12
C SER A 218 3.21 5.67 -9.27
N GLY A 219 3.28 6.15 -10.51
CA GLY A 219 3.41 7.56 -10.81
C GLY A 219 4.80 8.15 -10.62
N LEU A 220 5.85 7.31 -10.57
CA LEU A 220 7.25 7.69 -10.29
C LEU A 220 7.47 8.46 -8.98
N ILE A 221 6.55 8.36 -8.03
CA ILE A 221 6.75 8.97 -6.71
C ILE A 221 7.43 7.96 -5.77
N SER A 222 8.26 8.44 -4.84
CA SER A 222 8.77 7.59 -3.77
C SER A 222 7.69 7.32 -2.72
N ARG A 223 8.01 6.49 -1.71
CA ARG A 223 7.31 6.57 -0.41
C ARG A 223 7.34 8.00 0.13
N SER A 224 6.38 8.36 0.97
CA SER A 224 6.36 9.65 1.65
C SER A 224 7.53 9.82 2.62
N VAL A 225 7.92 11.07 2.78
CA VAL A 225 8.97 11.54 3.69
C VAL A 225 8.39 12.62 4.59
N LEU A 226 8.67 12.48 5.88
CA LEU A 226 8.26 13.44 6.89
C LEU A 226 9.45 13.70 7.80
N ASN A 227 10.02 14.91 7.67
CA ASN A 227 11.04 15.48 8.55
C ASN A 227 11.03 17.01 8.39
N ASP A 228 11.57 17.71 9.39
CA ASP A 228 11.53 19.18 9.46
C ASP A 228 12.42 19.88 8.42
N THR A 229 13.30 19.14 7.74
CA THR A 229 14.20 19.71 6.71
C THR A 229 13.51 19.90 5.37
N VAL A 230 12.47 19.11 5.06
CA VAL A 230 11.77 19.15 3.77
C VAL A 230 10.26 19.38 3.88
N VAL A 231 9.67 19.24 5.07
CA VAL A 231 8.24 19.47 5.32
C VAL A 231 8.08 20.61 6.33
N GLY A 232 7.50 21.74 5.90
CA GLY A 232 7.07 22.82 6.78
C GLY A 232 5.67 22.59 7.35
N GLU A 233 5.26 23.45 8.29
CA GLU A 233 4.00 23.32 9.04
C GLU A 233 2.73 23.23 8.15
N SER A 234 2.70 23.98 7.05
CA SER A 234 1.58 24.00 6.10
C SER A 234 1.81 23.18 4.83
N ASP A 235 2.95 22.46 4.76
CA ASP A 235 3.26 21.63 3.60
C ASP A 235 2.54 20.28 3.68
N PHE A 236 2.23 19.70 2.52
CA PHE A 236 2.00 18.26 2.45
C PHE A 236 3.30 17.52 2.78
N HIS A 237 3.17 16.28 3.25
CA HIS A 237 4.28 15.35 3.37
C HIS A 237 5.06 15.27 2.06
N ALA A 238 6.38 15.19 2.17
CA ALA A 238 7.25 15.24 1.00
C ALA A 238 7.30 13.89 0.27
N CYS A 239 7.69 13.92 -0.99
CA CYS A 239 8.12 12.75 -1.75
C CYS A 239 9.25 13.14 -2.70
N ARG A 240 9.95 12.15 -3.24
CA ARG A 240 10.83 12.34 -4.38
C ARG A 240 10.08 11.93 -5.65
N PHE A 241 10.08 12.78 -6.67
CA PHE A 241 9.69 12.41 -8.02
C PHE A 241 10.91 11.86 -8.76
N MET A 242 10.85 10.59 -9.17
CA MET A 242 11.98 9.82 -9.69
C MET A 242 12.01 9.86 -11.22
N SER A 243 12.17 11.06 -11.78
CA SER A 243 12.26 11.26 -13.24
C SER A 243 13.38 10.46 -13.90
N GLU A 244 14.42 10.11 -13.15
CA GLU A 244 15.51 9.24 -13.62
C GLU A 244 15.06 7.80 -13.98
N HIS A 245 13.82 7.42 -13.64
CA HIS A 245 13.24 6.12 -13.97
C HIS A 245 12.13 6.21 -15.03
N ALA A 246 12.03 7.34 -15.75
CA ALA A 246 11.01 7.54 -16.79
C ALA A 246 11.01 6.44 -17.86
N ASP A 247 12.18 5.95 -18.29
CA ASP A 247 12.30 4.86 -19.28
C ASP A 247 11.81 3.49 -18.78
N HIS A 248 11.45 3.40 -17.51
CA HIS A 248 10.93 2.19 -16.86
C HIS A 248 9.51 2.37 -16.33
N ASP A 249 8.92 3.54 -16.51
CA ASP A 249 7.58 3.82 -16.02
C ASP A 249 6.53 3.02 -16.81
N ILE A 250 5.78 2.22 -16.07
CA ILE A 250 4.69 1.38 -16.56
C ILE A 250 3.39 1.67 -15.78
N SER A 251 3.30 2.85 -15.14
CA SER A 251 2.14 3.25 -14.34
C SER A 251 0.86 3.24 -15.17
N THR A 252 0.90 3.81 -16.38
CA THR A 252 -0.24 3.80 -17.33
C THR A 252 -0.47 2.43 -17.95
N GLU A 253 0.61 1.72 -18.35
CA GLU A 253 0.53 0.35 -18.91
C GLU A 253 -0.19 -0.60 -17.94
N PHE A 254 0.09 -0.51 -16.64
CA PHE A 254 -0.59 -1.30 -15.63
C PHE A 254 -2.10 -1.05 -15.60
N ILE A 255 -2.52 0.23 -15.61
CA ILE A 255 -3.94 0.60 -15.60
C ILE A 255 -4.62 0.07 -16.86
N GLU A 256 -4.03 0.33 -18.04
CA GLU A 256 -4.56 -0.13 -19.33
C GLU A 256 -4.67 -1.65 -19.41
N CYS A 257 -3.66 -2.38 -18.91
CA CYS A 257 -3.68 -3.84 -18.91
C CYS A 257 -4.81 -4.40 -18.05
N VAL A 258 -5.04 -3.84 -16.85
CA VAL A 258 -6.13 -4.27 -15.97
C VAL A 258 -7.48 -3.93 -16.60
N GLU A 259 -7.64 -2.74 -17.17
CA GLU A 259 -8.89 -2.31 -17.81
C GLU A 259 -9.21 -3.10 -19.08
N ALA A 260 -8.20 -3.47 -19.88
CA ALA A 260 -8.35 -4.28 -21.09
C ALA A 260 -8.59 -5.76 -20.78
N ALA A 261 -8.33 -6.23 -19.56
CA ALA A 261 -8.50 -7.63 -19.20
C ALA A 261 -9.95 -8.11 -19.39
N PRO A 262 -10.17 -9.39 -19.75
CA PRO A 262 -11.51 -9.96 -19.84
C PRO A 262 -12.29 -9.78 -18.54
N PHE A 263 -13.54 -9.34 -18.67
CA PHE A 263 -14.49 -9.29 -17.57
C PHE A 263 -15.13 -10.67 -17.40
N ASP A 264 -15.08 -11.24 -16.20
CA ASP A 264 -15.65 -12.55 -15.89
C ASP A 264 -16.85 -12.39 -14.95
N PRO A 265 -18.10 -12.39 -15.49
CA PRO A 265 -19.30 -12.19 -14.68
C PRO A 265 -19.59 -13.36 -13.72
N SER A 266 -18.94 -14.52 -13.90
CA SER A 266 -19.10 -15.67 -13.01
C SER A 266 -18.33 -15.51 -11.69
N ARG A 267 -17.35 -14.60 -11.66
CA ARG A 267 -16.59 -14.31 -10.47
C ARG A 267 -17.38 -13.40 -9.55
N HIS A 268 -17.66 -13.88 -8.34
CA HIS A 268 -18.34 -13.12 -7.29
C HIS A 268 -17.35 -12.57 -6.26
N ALA A 269 -17.77 -11.52 -5.55
CA ALA A 269 -17.00 -10.97 -4.43
C ALA A 269 -16.83 -12.03 -3.33
N ASP A 270 -15.58 -12.27 -2.92
CA ASP A 270 -15.22 -13.22 -1.85
C ASP A 270 -15.02 -12.47 -0.53
N TRP A 271 -16.01 -11.65 -0.15
CA TRP A 271 -15.91 -10.90 1.10
C TRP A 271 -17.28 -10.62 1.70
N ASN A 272 -17.38 -10.83 3.00
CA ASN A 272 -18.46 -10.36 3.87
C ASN A 272 -17.92 -10.30 5.32
N HIS A 273 -18.68 -9.70 6.23
CA HIS A 273 -18.26 -9.54 7.63
C HIS A 273 -17.95 -10.86 8.35
N SER A 274 -18.64 -11.96 8.00
CA SER A 274 -18.35 -13.28 8.58
C SER A 274 -17.00 -13.83 8.11
N ARG A 275 -16.70 -13.74 6.80
CA ARG A 275 -15.40 -14.14 6.24
C ARG A 275 -14.27 -13.27 6.79
N ALA A 276 -14.47 -11.95 6.89
CA ALA A 276 -13.51 -11.04 7.49
C ALA A 276 -13.22 -11.41 8.96
N LYS A 277 -14.25 -11.70 9.76
CA LYS A 277 -14.06 -12.14 11.15
C LYS A 277 -13.22 -13.42 11.25
N VAL A 278 -13.50 -14.42 10.42
CA VAL A 278 -12.72 -15.67 10.39
C VAL A 278 -11.27 -15.42 9.95
N ALA A 279 -11.06 -14.57 8.94
CA ALA A 279 -9.72 -14.20 8.48
C ALA A 279 -8.91 -13.51 9.60
N LYS A 280 -9.57 -12.65 10.39
CA LYS A 280 -8.96 -12.00 11.54
C LYS A 280 -8.53 -12.98 12.62
N GLU A 281 -9.42 -13.88 13.03
CA GLU A 281 -9.12 -14.91 14.04
C GLU A 281 -7.94 -15.80 13.60
N ARG A 282 -7.91 -16.19 12.32
CA ARG A 282 -6.81 -16.97 11.74
C ARG A 282 -5.49 -16.20 11.70
N CYS A 283 -5.52 -14.92 11.36
CA CYS A 283 -4.34 -14.06 11.39
C CYS A 283 -3.79 -13.93 12.82
N GLU A 284 -4.64 -13.69 13.81
CA GLU A 284 -4.24 -13.57 15.21
C GLU A 284 -3.61 -14.87 15.74
N GLN A 285 -4.19 -16.02 15.39
CA GLN A 285 -3.63 -17.33 15.74
C GLN A 285 -2.26 -17.54 15.10
N LEU A 286 -2.13 -17.33 13.78
CA LEU A 286 -0.86 -17.49 13.07
C LEU A 286 0.26 -16.62 13.66
N LEU A 287 -0.05 -15.36 13.99
CA LEU A 287 0.93 -14.46 14.60
C LEU A 287 1.37 -14.98 15.97
N THR A 288 0.44 -15.50 16.78
CA THR A 288 0.74 -16.07 18.09
C THR A 288 1.65 -17.31 17.97
N ASP A 289 1.33 -18.21 17.04
CA ASP A 289 2.09 -19.44 16.82
C ASP A 289 3.52 -19.11 16.35
N LEU A 290 3.66 -18.22 15.36
CA LEU A 290 4.97 -17.79 14.88
C LEU A 290 5.80 -17.06 15.93
N MET A 291 5.18 -16.26 16.81
CA MET A 291 5.88 -15.62 17.91
C MET A 291 6.43 -16.63 18.90
N SER A 292 5.62 -17.63 19.27
CA SER A 292 5.99 -18.69 20.21
C SER A 292 7.07 -19.61 19.65
N GLU A 293 6.89 -20.13 18.45
CA GLU A 293 7.77 -21.13 17.83
C GLU A 293 9.15 -20.57 17.45
N ALA A 294 9.21 -19.32 16.98
CA ALA A 294 10.44 -18.70 16.49
C ALA A 294 11.10 -17.77 17.53
N GLY A 295 10.58 -17.70 18.76
CA GLY A 295 11.10 -16.82 19.81
C GLY A 295 11.11 -15.35 19.39
N ILE A 296 10.02 -14.88 18.77
CA ILE A 296 9.89 -13.51 18.26
C ILE A 296 9.11 -12.68 19.29
N ASP A 297 9.82 -11.80 20.00
CA ASP A 297 9.21 -10.93 21.02
C ASP A 297 8.45 -9.73 20.42
N ASP A 298 8.73 -9.37 19.17
CA ASP A 298 8.12 -8.24 18.47
C ASP A 298 7.36 -8.69 17.22
N VAL A 299 6.03 -8.65 17.30
CA VAL A 299 5.13 -8.98 16.18
C VAL A 299 5.47 -8.17 14.92
N ASN A 300 6.08 -6.98 15.02
CA ASN A 300 6.45 -6.17 13.86
C ASN A 300 7.52 -6.82 12.97
N ARG A 301 8.26 -7.82 13.48
CA ARG A 301 9.21 -8.63 12.70
C ARG A 301 8.53 -9.63 11.78
N ILE A 302 7.27 -9.98 12.05
CA ILE A 302 6.47 -10.89 11.22
C ILE A 302 5.75 -10.07 10.15
N LYS A 303 5.99 -10.40 8.88
CA LYS A 303 5.41 -9.72 7.71
C LYS A 303 4.54 -10.70 6.92
N PRO A 304 3.28 -10.90 7.37
CA PRO A 304 2.41 -11.90 6.77
C PRO A 304 1.81 -11.39 5.45
N GLY A 305 1.66 -12.31 4.52
CA GLY A 305 1.08 -12.12 3.20
C GLY A 305 2.02 -11.60 2.14
N ILE A 306 1.66 -11.87 0.88
CA ILE A 306 2.54 -11.67 -0.28
C ILE A 306 3.09 -10.26 -0.36
N ALA A 307 2.23 -9.25 -0.20
CA ALA A 307 2.62 -7.85 -0.34
C ALA A 307 3.57 -7.40 0.77
N GLU A 308 3.36 -7.83 2.01
CA GLU A 308 4.22 -7.49 3.15
C GLU A 308 5.55 -8.26 3.11
N ALA A 309 5.50 -9.56 2.81
CA ALA A 309 6.68 -10.40 2.60
C ALA A 309 7.59 -9.84 1.51
N THR A 310 7.02 -9.44 0.37
CA THR A 310 7.78 -8.90 -0.77
C THR A 310 8.52 -7.62 -0.37
N ARG A 311 7.82 -6.72 0.33
CA ARG A 311 8.40 -5.47 0.84
C ARG A 311 9.45 -5.71 1.91
N ALA A 312 9.32 -6.76 2.72
CA ALA A 312 10.28 -7.12 3.75
C ALA A 312 11.61 -7.54 3.12
N ILE A 313 11.59 -8.43 2.12
CA ILE A 313 12.81 -8.88 1.43
C ILE A 313 13.47 -7.71 0.68
N LEU A 314 12.70 -6.87 -0.01
CA LEU A 314 13.24 -5.75 -0.80
C LEU A 314 13.82 -4.60 0.03
N ARG A 315 13.39 -4.41 1.29
CA ARG A 315 13.59 -3.14 2.01
C ARG A 315 14.14 -3.27 3.43
N ARG A 316 14.24 -4.49 3.96
CA ARG A 316 14.69 -4.80 5.32
C ARG A 316 15.77 -5.87 5.26
N VAL A 317 16.19 -6.37 6.42
CA VAL A 317 17.10 -7.51 6.53
C VAL A 317 16.27 -8.76 6.88
N PRO A 318 15.85 -9.56 5.88
CA PRO A 318 15.07 -10.77 6.10
C PRO A 318 15.89 -11.86 6.81
N ASP A 319 15.22 -12.63 7.67
CA ASP A 319 15.75 -13.80 8.36
C ASP A 319 15.33 -15.10 7.66
N ARG A 320 14.02 -15.24 7.41
CA ARG A 320 13.43 -16.42 6.78
C ARG A 320 12.18 -16.05 6.00
N LEU A 321 11.91 -16.79 4.93
CA LEU A 321 10.67 -16.76 4.18
C LEU A 321 9.93 -18.08 4.40
N TYR A 322 8.74 -18.01 4.99
CA TYR A 322 7.79 -19.11 4.98
C TYR A 322 6.85 -18.98 3.78
N VAL A 323 6.54 -20.10 3.13
CA VAL A 323 5.55 -20.17 2.04
C VAL A 323 4.58 -21.32 2.28
N SER A 324 3.35 -21.21 1.77
CA SER A 324 2.36 -22.29 1.89
C SER A 324 2.60 -23.43 0.89
N ASP A 325 3.08 -23.08 -0.31
CA ASP A 325 3.41 -24.01 -1.41
C ASP A 325 4.48 -23.35 -2.29
N LEU A 326 5.64 -23.98 -2.42
CA LEU A 326 6.78 -23.52 -3.24
C LEU A 326 6.46 -23.48 -4.74
N ASN A 327 5.48 -24.27 -5.17
CA ASN A 327 5.04 -24.34 -6.57
C ASN A 327 3.93 -23.35 -6.88
N ASP A 328 3.42 -22.64 -5.87
CA ASP A 328 2.35 -21.67 -6.05
C ASP A 328 2.81 -20.56 -7.01
N PRO A 329 2.14 -20.38 -8.16
CA PRO A 329 2.51 -19.36 -9.13
C PRO A 329 2.46 -17.92 -8.57
N GLU A 330 1.69 -17.67 -7.50
CA GLU A 330 1.57 -16.37 -6.83
C GLU A 330 2.80 -15.98 -6.00
N ILE A 331 3.67 -16.91 -5.61
CA ILE A 331 4.83 -16.62 -4.74
C ILE A 331 6.17 -16.71 -5.48
N GLN A 332 6.17 -16.95 -6.80
CA GLN A 332 7.41 -17.15 -7.55
C GLN A 332 8.33 -15.93 -7.58
N HIS A 333 7.79 -14.71 -7.48
CA HIS A 333 8.61 -13.49 -7.31
C HIS A 333 9.26 -13.43 -5.93
N LEU A 334 8.59 -13.93 -4.88
CA LEU A 334 9.18 -14.03 -3.53
C LEU A 334 10.31 -15.05 -3.50
N VAL A 335 10.12 -16.23 -4.11
CA VAL A 335 11.17 -17.27 -4.20
C VAL A 335 12.39 -16.72 -4.91
N HIS A 336 12.20 -16.02 -6.03
CA HIS A 336 13.30 -15.37 -6.75
C HIS A 336 14.05 -14.35 -5.86
N LEU A 337 13.32 -13.48 -5.16
CA LEU A 337 13.93 -12.49 -4.26
C LEU A 337 14.66 -13.11 -3.07
N ALA A 338 14.09 -14.17 -2.49
CA ALA A 338 14.69 -14.89 -1.38
C ALA A 338 16.00 -15.56 -1.79
N VAL A 339 16.04 -16.24 -2.94
CA VAL A 339 17.27 -16.83 -3.49
C VAL A 339 18.33 -15.77 -3.77
N GLN A 340 17.95 -14.62 -4.34
CA GLN A 340 18.91 -13.53 -4.59
C GLN A 340 19.47 -12.90 -3.32
N SER A 341 18.70 -12.91 -2.24
CA SER A 341 19.05 -12.29 -0.96
C SER A 341 19.58 -13.30 0.07
N ASP A 342 19.84 -14.54 -0.35
CA ASP A 342 20.28 -15.65 0.50
C ASP A 342 19.36 -15.86 1.73
N VAL A 343 18.06 -15.78 1.51
CA VAL A 343 17.04 -15.97 2.54
C VAL A 343 16.56 -17.42 2.51
N PRO A 344 16.70 -18.18 3.60
CA PRO A 344 16.15 -19.53 3.71
C PRO A 344 14.64 -19.54 3.47
N ILE A 345 14.17 -20.50 2.67
CA ILE A 345 12.76 -20.70 2.33
C ILE A 345 12.28 -22.00 2.96
N GLU A 346 11.13 -21.98 3.62
CA GLU A 346 10.54 -23.14 4.29
C GLU A 346 9.04 -23.23 4.00
N GLU A 347 8.58 -24.39 3.56
CA GLU A 347 7.15 -24.67 3.38
C GLU A 347 6.48 -24.99 4.71
N ARG A 348 5.34 -24.37 5.00
CA ARG A 348 4.52 -24.67 6.18
C ARG A 348 3.09 -24.20 6.03
N ASP A 349 2.21 -24.64 6.91
CA ASP A 349 0.85 -24.09 7.00
C ASP A 349 0.90 -22.63 7.49
N LEU A 350 0.30 -21.74 6.69
CA LEU A 350 0.22 -20.30 6.92
C LEU A 350 -1.24 -19.81 7.02
N SER A 351 -2.17 -20.75 7.21
CA SER A 351 -3.61 -20.49 7.34
C SER A 351 -4.21 -19.76 6.14
N THR A 352 -4.39 -18.44 6.21
CA THR A 352 -4.96 -17.61 5.13
C THR A 352 -3.92 -16.96 4.23
N TYR A 353 -2.65 -16.99 4.62
CA TYR A 353 -1.57 -16.35 3.90
C TYR A 353 -0.83 -17.35 3.01
N ARG A 354 -0.25 -16.85 1.91
CA ARG A 354 0.61 -17.66 1.03
C ARG A 354 2.09 -17.54 1.36
N ALA A 355 2.48 -16.46 2.02
CA ALA A 355 3.85 -16.19 2.41
C ALA A 355 3.93 -15.40 3.71
N VAL A 356 5.00 -15.59 4.47
CA VAL A 356 5.36 -14.76 5.62
C VAL A 356 6.87 -14.55 5.63
N THR A 357 7.33 -13.30 5.68
CA THR A 357 8.75 -13.02 5.90
C THR A 357 9.00 -12.63 7.35
N ILE A 358 10.01 -13.23 7.96
CA ILE A 358 10.53 -12.84 9.28
C ILE A 358 11.71 -11.89 9.08
N ILE A 359 11.77 -10.81 9.84
CA ILE A 359 12.88 -9.84 9.84
C ILE A 359 13.87 -10.22 10.95
N LYS A 360 15.18 -10.14 10.66
CA LYS A 360 16.25 -10.37 11.64
C LYS A 360 16.17 -9.37 12.79
N LYS A 361 16.48 -9.83 14.01
CA LYS A 361 16.78 -8.96 15.15
C LYS A 361 18.22 -8.46 14.97
N VAL A 362 18.43 -7.16 14.79
CA VAL A 362 19.79 -6.58 14.71
C VAL A 362 20.01 -5.75 15.98
N GLY A 363 20.64 -6.35 16.99
CA GLY A 363 20.85 -5.74 18.30
C GLY A 363 20.26 -6.60 19.42
N GLY A 364 21.13 -7.30 20.13
CA GLY A 364 20.75 -8.22 21.20
C GLY A 364 21.89 -9.06 21.79
N ASP A 365 23.11 -8.96 21.25
CA ASP A 365 24.32 -9.46 21.92
C ASP A 365 25.18 -8.27 22.37
N GLN A 366 24.76 -7.65 23.47
CA GLN A 366 25.68 -7.15 24.49
C GLN A 366 25.10 -7.64 25.82
N GLU A 367 25.74 -8.70 26.33
CA GLU A 367 25.63 -9.36 27.64
C GLU A 367 24.42 -9.08 28.54
#